data_AF-A0A8J9WRJ0-F1
#
_entry.id   AF-A0A8J9WRJ0-F1
#
_cell.length_a   1.000
_cell.length_b   1.000
_cell.length_c   1.000
_cell.angle_alpha   90.00
_cell.angle_beta   90.00
_cell.angle_gamma   90.00
#
_symmetry.space_group_name_H-M   'P 1'
#
loop_
_entity.id
_entity.type
_entity.pdbx_description
1 polymer ?
#
loop_
_entity_poly.entity_id
_entity_poly.type
_entity_poly.pdbx_seq_one_letter_code
_entity_poly.pdbx_strand_id
1 'polypeptide(L)'
;MAQPDTFKPWVWAVFAFNTLFNGIFAILCFATFSSFRKMMNDTSFAFPAGTDRNTWQWLFDGAAVNAFFALILVVLSVAFAIRYMIFSRRALSHPRSSYGKGIMVATSLFAALHMINIATQFLSFEPAMTHWVRDYHAHFNRVLLMATVAFGYISAAMQLLFLFMLLVWHNREAEALDRVALAHSEA
;
A
#
# COMPACT_ATOMS: atom_id res chain seq x y z
N MET A 1 -6.45 18.24 34.61
CA MET A 1 -7.26 18.12 33.39
C MET A 1 -6.41 17.43 32.34
N ALA A 2 -6.85 16.30 31.77
CA ALA A 2 -6.11 15.64 30.70
C ALA A 2 -6.04 16.56 29.48
N GLN A 3 -4.85 16.82 28.95
CA GLN A 3 -4.71 17.55 27.69
C GLN A 3 -5.48 16.81 26.59
N PRO A 4 -6.26 17.51 25.75
CA PRO A 4 -6.88 16.88 24.60
C PRO A 4 -5.79 16.25 23.72
N ASP A 5 -6.03 15.01 23.28
CA ASP A 5 -5.10 14.28 22.42
C ASP A 5 -5.02 14.95 21.04
N THR A 6 -4.11 15.92 20.93
CA THR A 6 -3.87 16.73 19.74
C THR A 6 -3.33 15.92 18.57
N PHE A 7 -2.89 14.68 18.80
CA PHE A 7 -2.27 13.83 17.77
C PHE A 7 -3.30 12.99 17.01
N LYS A 8 -4.39 12.61 17.67
CA LYS A 8 -5.46 11.78 17.10
C LYS A 8 -6.04 12.32 15.77
N PRO A 9 -6.36 13.62 15.59
CA PRO A 9 -6.86 14.13 14.31
C PRO A 9 -5.88 13.93 13.15
N TRP A 10 -4.58 14.05 13.41
CA TRP A 10 -3.53 13.85 12.41
C TRP A 10 -3.40 12.40 11.99
N VAL A 11 -3.51 11.45 12.92
CA VAL A 11 -3.51 10.02 12.60
C VAL A 11 -4.69 9.67 11.70
N TRP A 12 -5.88 10.21 11.99
CA TRP A 12 -7.07 10.02 11.15
C TRP A 12 -6.93 10.67 9.77
N ALA A 13 -6.34 11.87 9.69
CA ALA A 13 -6.06 12.53 8.41
C ALA A 13 -5.12 11.68 7.55
N VAL A 14 -3.99 11.22 8.12
CA VAL A 14 -3.03 10.36 7.41
C VAL A 14 -3.68 9.04 7.00
N PHE A 15 -4.52 8.44 7.85
CA PHE A 15 -5.28 7.25 7.50
C PHE A 15 -6.23 7.48 6.31
N ALA A 16 -6.94 8.60 6.28
CA ALA A 16 -7.84 8.94 5.19
C ALA A 16 -7.10 9.12 3.87
N PHE A 17 -5.98 9.87 3.87
CA PHE A 17 -5.12 10.02 2.70
C PHE A 17 -4.54 8.68 2.23
N ASN A 18 -4.05 7.85 3.17
CA ASN A 18 -3.53 6.53 2.86
C ASN A 18 -4.59 5.65 2.18
N THR A 19 -5.82 5.64 2.71
CA THR A 19 -6.94 4.90 2.11
C THR A 19 -7.27 5.40 0.70
N LEU A 20 -7.27 6.73 0.51
CA LEU A 20 -7.52 7.35 -0.81
C LEU A 20 -6.45 6.93 -1.84
N PHE A 21 -5.17 7.09 -1.52
CA PHE A 21 -4.08 6.76 -2.45
C PHE A 21 -4.01 5.26 -2.74
N ASN A 22 -4.22 4.41 -1.73
CA ASN A 22 -4.34 2.96 -1.94
C ASN A 22 -5.49 2.61 -2.89
N GLY A 23 -6.64 3.28 -2.76
CA GLY A 23 -7.77 3.11 -3.67
C GLY A 23 -7.46 3.53 -5.11
N ILE A 24 -6.81 4.68 -5.29
CA ILE A 24 -6.36 5.14 -6.62
C ILE A 24 -5.37 4.15 -7.23
N PHE A 25 -4.38 3.70 -6.45
CA PHE A 25 -3.39 2.73 -6.91
C PHE A 25 -4.04 1.41 -7.32
N ALA A 26 -5.02 0.90 -6.56
CA ALA A 26 -5.76 -0.31 -6.92
C ALA A 26 -6.50 -0.16 -8.27
N ILE A 27 -7.14 0.98 -8.50
CA ILE A 27 -7.83 1.28 -9.78
C ILE A 27 -6.82 1.32 -10.93
N LEU A 28 -5.66 1.96 -10.72
CA LEU A 28 -4.59 2.05 -11.72
C LEU A 28 -3.97 0.69 -12.04
N CYS A 29 -3.73 -0.16 -11.05
CA CYS A 29 -3.30 -1.55 -11.25
C CYS A 29 -4.30 -2.33 -12.11
N PHE A 30 -5.60 -2.23 -11.79
CA PHE A 30 -6.65 -2.88 -12.58
C PHE A 30 -6.72 -2.36 -14.02
N ALA A 31 -6.67 -1.04 -14.21
CA ALA A 31 -6.71 -0.43 -15.52
C ALA A 31 -5.48 -0.83 -16.37
N THR A 32 -4.29 -0.85 -15.76
CA THR A 32 -3.04 -1.27 -16.41
C THR A 32 -3.09 -2.72 -16.82
N PHE A 33 -3.58 -3.60 -15.95
CA PHE A 33 -3.80 -5.02 -16.27
C PHE A 33 -4.80 -5.22 -17.41
N SER A 34 -5.91 -4.48 -17.39
CA SER A 34 -6.89 -4.50 -18.48
C SER A 34 -6.24 -4.06 -19.80
N SER A 35 -5.39 -3.03 -19.76
CA SER A 35 -4.62 -2.58 -20.94
C SER A 35 -3.65 -3.66 -21.42
N PHE A 36 -2.95 -4.35 -20.52
CA PHE A 36 -2.07 -5.47 -20.89
C PHE A 36 -2.86 -6.60 -21.55
N ARG A 37 -4.01 -7.00 -20.99
CA ARG A 37 -4.84 -8.05 -21.59
C ARG A 37 -5.38 -7.66 -22.97
N LYS A 38 -5.80 -6.40 -23.15
CA LYS A 38 -6.25 -5.90 -24.45
C LYS A 38 -5.13 -5.98 -25.48
N MET A 39 -3.93 -5.49 -25.13
CA MET A 39 -2.76 -5.61 -25.99
C MET A 39 -2.45 -7.08 -26.30
N MET A 40 -2.39 -7.96 -25.30
CA MET A 40 -2.07 -9.38 -25.50
C MET A 40 -3.09 -10.16 -26.32
N ASN A 41 -4.32 -9.67 -26.45
CA ASN A 41 -5.35 -10.26 -27.31
C ASN A 41 -5.33 -9.69 -28.73
N ASP A 42 -4.64 -8.56 -28.94
CA ASP A 42 -4.47 -7.97 -30.26
C ASP A 42 -3.62 -8.89 -31.14
N THR A 43 -4.11 -9.20 -32.34
CA THR A 43 -3.42 -10.04 -33.32
C THR A 43 -2.66 -9.21 -34.36
N SER A 44 -2.78 -7.88 -34.31
CA SER A 44 -2.20 -6.97 -35.30
C SER A 44 -0.73 -6.64 -35.08
N PHE A 45 -0.20 -6.84 -33.86
CA PHE A 45 1.21 -6.58 -33.55
C PHE A 45 2.04 -7.86 -33.48
N ALA A 46 3.30 -7.78 -33.93
CA ALA A 46 4.25 -8.88 -33.87
C ALA A 46 5.04 -8.85 -32.55
N PHE A 47 5.37 -10.03 -32.01
CA PHE A 47 6.24 -10.15 -30.85
C PHE A 47 7.72 -10.07 -31.26
N PRO A 48 8.61 -9.52 -30.41
CA PRO A 48 10.04 -9.57 -30.65
C PRO A 48 10.55 -11.00 -30.81
N ALA A 49 11.53 -11.18 -31.69
CA ALA A 49 12.17 -12.46 -31.92
C ALA A 49 12.71 -13.06 -30.61
N GLY A 50 12.44 -14.36 -30.39
CA GLY A 50 12.83 -15.06 -29.16
C GLY A 50 11.86 -14.91 -27.98
N THR A 51 10.74 -14.21 -28.17
CA THR A 51 9.65 -14.15 -27.18
C THR A 51 8.32 -14.56 -27.81
N ASP A 52 7.43 -15.13 -27.01
CA ASP A 52 6.09 -15.52 -27.45
C ASP A 52 4.99 -14.88 -26.60
N ARG A 53 3.75 -14.93 -27.12
CA ARG A 53 2.57 -14.38 -26.45
C ARG A 53 2.39 -14.98 -25.05
N ASN A 54 2.59 -16.29 -24.93
CA ASN A 54 2.35 -17.01 -23.69
C ASN A 54 3.29 -16.50 -22.59
N THR A 55 4.60 -16.41 -22.84
CA THR A 55 5.57 -15.95 -21.84
C THR A 55 5.19 -14.60 -21.23
N TRP A 56 4.81 -13.64 -22.08
CA TRP A 56 4.40 -12.32 -21.63
C TRP A 56 3.05 -12.30 -20.92
N GLN A 57 2.11 -13.13 -21.37
CA GLN A 57 0.82 -13.28 -20.72
C GLN A 57 0.98 -13.82 -19.30
N TRP A 58 1.85 -14.82 -19.10
CA TRP A 58 2.18 -15.35 -17.78
C TRP A 58 2.84 -14.30 -16.87
N LEU A 59 3.74 -13.46 -17.40
CA LEU A 59 4.34 -12.37 -16.63
C LEU A 59 3.30 -11.34 -16.17
N PHE A 60 2.37 -10.95 -17.05
CA PHE A 60 1.31 -9.99 -16.70
C PHE A 60 0.26 -10.59 -15.76
N ASP A 61 -0.14 -11.84 -15.95
CA ASP A 61 -1.03 -12.55 -15.02
C ASP A 61 -0.37 -12.71 -13.64
N GLY A 62 0.95 -13.00 -13.59
CA GLY A 62 1.72 -13.01 -12.34
C GLY A 62 1.75 -11.66 -11.63
N ALA A 63 1.93 -10.56 -12.36
CA ALA A 63 1.85 -9.20 -11.81
C ALA A 63 0.43 -8.88 -11.28
N ALA A 64 -0.61 -9.37 -11.94
CA ALA A 64 -1.99 -9.19 -11.50
C ALA A 64 -2.30 -9.94 -10.21
N VAL A 65 -1.82 -11.18 -10.08
CA VAL A 65 -1.94 -11.97 -8.85
C VAL A 65 -1.23 -11.25 -7.70
N ASN A 66 -0.02 -10.73 -7.94
CA ASN A 66 0.73 -9.95 -6.95
C ASN A 66 -0.04 -8.69 -6.51
N ALA A 67 -0.62 -7.94 -7.47
CA ALA A 67 -1.45 -6.78 -7.18
C ALA A 67 -2.72 -7.11 -6.38
N PHE A 68 -3.34 -8.26 -6.65
CA PHE A 68 -4.49 -8.75 -5.90
C PHE A 68 -4.14 -9.07 -4.44
N PHE A 69 -2.99 -9.69 -4.18
CA PHE A 69 -2.51 -9.92 -2.82
C PHE A 69 -2.28 -8.61 -2.06
N ALA A 70 -1.71 -7.59 -2.70
CA ALA A 70 -1.58 -6.28 -2.07
C ALA A 70 -2.92 -5.62 -1.72
N LEU A 71 -3.94 -5.77 -2.57
CA LEU A 71 -5.29 -5.27 -2.25
C LEU A 71 -5.84 -5.93 -0.99
N ILE A 72 -5.69 -7.25 -0.85
CA ILE A 72 -6.12 -7.98 0.36
C ILE A 72 -5.37 -7.44 1.58
N LEU A 73 -4.05 -7.25 1.50
CA LEU A 73 -3.24 -6.72 2.59
C LEU A 73 -3.66 -5.30 2.98
N VAL A 74 -3.95 -4.44 2.02
CA VAL A 74 -4.48 -3.09 2.26
C VAL A 74 -5.82 -3.16 2.97
N VAL A 75 -6.76 -3.99 2.50
CA VAL A 75 -8.08 -4.16 3.13
C VAL A 75 -7.94 -4.65 4.57
N LEU A 76 -7.09 -5.65 4.80
CA LEU A 76 -6.81 -6.15 6.15
C LEU A 76 -6.17 -5.05 7.02
N SER A 77 -5.17 -4.34 6.51
CA SER A 77 -4.52 -3.22 7.21
C SER A 77 -5.53 -2.14 7.60
N VAL A 78 -6.42 -1.77 6.68
CA VAL A 78 -7.48 -0.77 6.91
C VAL A 78 -8.48 -1.27 7.95
N ALA A 79 -8.94 -2.52 7.84
CA ALA A 79 -9.88 -3.11 8.79
C ALA A 79 -9.29 -3.17 10.21
N PHE A 80 -8.03 -3.60 10.34
CA PHE A 80 -7.33 -3.60 11.63
C PHE A 80 -7.13 -2.19 12.17
N ALA A 81 -6.76 -1.22 11.31
CA ALA A 81 -6.60 0.17 11.69
C ALA A 81 -7.92 0.79 12.18
N ILE A 82 -9.03 0.62 11.46
CA ILE A 82 -10.35 1.11 11.87
C ILE A 82 -10.75 0.47 13.21
N ARG A 83 -10.63 -0.86 13.31
CA ARG A 83 -10.97 -1.59 14.53
C ARG A 83 -10.20 -1.02 15.72
N TYR A 84 -8.91 -0.76 15.52
CA TYR A 84 -8.03 -0.24 16.54
C TYR A 84 -8.38 1.21 16.91
N MET A 85 -8.50 2.12 15.94
CA MET A 85 -8.74 3.55 16.17
C MET A 85 -10.13 3.86 16.75
N ILE A 86 -11.16 3.05 16.45
CA ILE A 86 -12.54 3.25 16.93
C ILE A 86 -12.79 2.52 18.25
N PHE A 87 -12.39 1.26 18.37
CA PHE A 87 -12.83 0.38 19.47
C PHE A 87 -11.79 0.18 20.58
N SER A 88 -10.53 0.58 20.38
CA SER A 88 -9.55 0.59 21.47
C SER A 88 -9.72 1.86 22.31
N ARG A 89 -10.67 1.86 23.25
CA ARG A 89 -10.72 2.85 24.36
C ARG A 89 -9.71 2.57 25.47
N ARG A 90 -8.89 1.52 25.32
CA ARG A 90 -7.87 1.15 26.31
C ARG A 90 -6.55 1.78 25.91
N ALA A 91 -5.95 2.46 26.87
CA ALA A 91 -4.63 3.05 26.73
C ALA A 91 -3.60 2.02 26.25
N LEU A 92 -2.59 2.50 25.52
CA LEU A 92 -1.61 1.67 24.83
C LEU A 92 -0.77 0.75 25.73
N SER A 93 -0.77 0.89 27.07
CA SER A 93 -0.04 0.01 28.01
C SER A 93 -0.76 -1.26 28.43
N HIS A 94 -2.07 -1.42 28.12
CA HIS A 94 -2.76 -2.63 28.55
C HIS A 94 -2.17 -3.85 27.80
N PRO A 95 -1.69 -4.92 28.49
CA PRO A 95 -0.94 -6.02 27.85
C PRO A 95 -1.66 -6.68 26.68
N ARG A 96 -3.01 -6.78 26.77
CA ARG A 96 -3.89 -7.28 25.70
C ARG A 96 -4.05 -6.35 24.48
N SER A 97 -3.69 -5.07 24.55
CA SER A 97 -3.74 -4.14 23.41
C SER A 97 -2.42 -4.05 22.64
N SER A 98 -1.28 -4.41 23.25
CA SER A 98 0.07 -4.42 22.61
C SER A 98 0.15 -5.29 21.35
N TYR A 99 -0.40 -6.52 21.41
CA TYR A 99 -0.40 -7.48 20.31
C TYR A 99 -1.12 -6.96 19.05
N GLY A 100 -2.28 -6.30 19.23
CA GLY A 100 -3.04 -5.73 18.11
C GLY A 100 -2.30 -4.63 17.37
N LYS A 101 -1.45 -3.85 18.05
CA LYS A 101 -0.66 -2.78 17.41
C LYS A 101 0.56 -3.33 16.70
N GLY A 102 1.24 -4.32 17.30
CA GLY A 102 2.31 -5.03 16.63
C GLY A 102 1.84 -5.59 15.28
N ILE A 103 0.65 -6.19 15.25
CA ILE A 103 0.01 -6.63 14.01
C ILE A 103 -0.24 -5.47 13.05
N MET A 104 -0.79 -4.35 13.50
CA MET A 104 -1.08 -3.19 12.63
C MET A 104 0.19 -2.55 12.03
N VAL A 105 1.26 -2.46 12.84
CA VAL A 105 2.59 -1.98 12.41
C VAL A 105 3.17 -2.94 11.39
N ALA A 106 3.15 -4.25 11.67
CA ALA A 106 3.64 -5.27 10.76
C ALA A 106 2.86 -5.32 9.45
N THR A 107 1.51 -5.29 9.49
CA THR A 107 0.68 -5.29 8.27
C THR A 107 0.85 -4.02 7.46
N SER A 108 1.03 -2.87 8.10
CA SER A 108 1.31 -1.60 7.41
C SER A 108 2.66 -1.62 6.71
N LEU A 109 3.71 -2.10 7.39
CA LEU A 109 5.03 -2.24 6.79
C LEU A 109 5.01 -3.25 5.63
N PHE A 110 4.36 -4.40 5.83
CA PHE A 110 4.27 -5.44 4.82
C PHE A 110 3.48 -4.96 3.59
N ALA A 111 2.38 -4.23 3.78
CA ALA A 111 1.63 -3.60 2.70
C ALA A 111 2.49 -2.58 1.93
N ALA A 112 3.26 -1.74 2.63
CA ALA A 112 4.17 -0.79 2.00
C ALA A 112 5.23 -1.48 1.12
N LEU A 113 5.87 -2.53 1.64
CA LEU A 113 6.86 -3.32 0.90
C LEU A 113 6.24 -4.02 -0.31
N HIS A 114 5.02 -4.55 -0.18
CA HIS A 114 4.29 -5.14 -1.31
C HIS A 114 3.94 -4.10 -2.39
N MET A 115 3.54 -2.89 -2.01
CA MET A 115 3.28 -1.81 -2.96
C MET A 115 4.54 -1.40 -3.72
N ILE A 116 5.69 -1.30 -3.03
CA ILE A 116 7.00 -1.06 -3.66
C ILE A 116 7.34 -2.19 -4.63
N ASN A 117 7.15 -3.45 -4.23
CA ASN A 117 7.39 -4.61 -5.07
C ASN A 117 6.57 -4.55 -6.37
N ILE A 118 5.27 -4.24 -6.27
CA ILE A 118 4.38 -4.11 -7.42
C ILE A 118 4.78 -2.93 -8.31
N ALA A 119 5.07 -1.76 -7.72
CA ALA A 119 5.52 -0.60 -8.47
C ALA A 119 6.82 -0.90 -9.25
N THR A 120 7.76 -1.60 -8.61
CA THR A 120 9.01 -2.05 -9.24
C THR A 120 8.75 -3.06 -10.35
N GLN A 121 7.81 -3.99 -10.14
CA GLN A 121 7.40 -4.96 -11.16
C GLN A 121 6.75 -4.29 -12.38
N PHE A 122 5.89 -3.29 -12.20
CA PHE A 122 5.34 -2.53 -13.33
C PHE A 122 6.40 -1.66 -14.01
N LEU A 123 7.33 -1.09 -13.24
CA LEU A 123 8.44 -0.30 -13.79
C LEU A 123 9.36 -1.17 -14.66
N SER A 124 9.59 -2.43 -14.30
CA SER A 124 10.43 -3.33 -15.11
C SER A 124 9.83 -3.67 -16.47
N PHE A 125 8.51 -3.48 -16.65
CA PHE A 125 7.86 -3.62 -17.96
C PHE A 125 8.03 -2.38 -18.86
N GLU A 126 8.44 -1.23 -18.32
CA GLU A 126 8.55 0.03 -19.08
C GLU A 126 9.44 -0.11 -20.33
N PRO A 127 10.66 -0.65 -20.26
CA PRO A 127 11.53 -0.69 -21.42
C PRO A 127 10.96 -1.57 -22.54
N ALA A 128 10.34 -2.69 -22.17
CA ALA A 128 9.69 -3.60 -23.11
C ALA A 128 8.48 -2.93 -23.78
N MET A 129 7.60 -2.28 -23.00
CA MET A 129 6.44 -1.59 -23.55
C MET A 129 6.83 -0.41 -24.43
N THR A 130 7.88 0.32 -24.07
CA THR A 130 8.44 1.40 -24.89
C THR A 130 8.94 0.88 -26.24
N HIS A 131 9.69 -0.23 -26.21
CA HIS A 131 10.18 -0.88 -27.42
C HIS A 131 9.03 -1.38 -28.29
N TRP A 132 8.00 -1.99 -27.71
CA TRP A 132 6.87 -2.56 -28.45
C TRP A 132 5.96 -1.52 -29.09
N VAL A 133 5.67 -0.43 -28.36
CA VAL A 133 4.89 0.69 -28.90
C VAL A 133 5.64 1.34 -30.05
N ARG A 134 6.96 1.50 -29.94
CA ARG A 134 7.80 2.18 -30.95
C ARG A 134 8.05 1.32 -32.18
N ASP A 135 8.47 0.08 -32.00
CA ASP A 135 9.06 -0.74 -33.07
C ASP A 135 8.10 -1.84 -33.58
N TYR A 136 7.08 -2.19 -32.79
CA TYR A 136 6.09 -3.22 -33.12
C TYR A 136 4.66 -2.69 -33.19
N HIS A 137 4.47 -1.35 -33.07
CA HIS A 137 3.17 -0.67 -33.12
C HIS A 137 2.12 -1.20 -32.13
N ALA A 138 2.56 -1.74 -30.99
CA ALA A 138 1.63 -2.24 -29.97
C ALA A 138 0.74 -1.11 -29.42
N HIS A 139 -0.55 -1.37 -29.30
CA HIS A 139 -1.51 -0.41 -28.73
C HIS A 139 -1.53 -0.48 -27.20
N PHE A 140 -0.58 0.23 -26.56
CA PHE A 140 -0.47 0.28 -25.10
C PHE A 140 -0.30 1.71 -24.57
N ASN A 141 -1.07 2.05 -23.51
CA ASN A 141 -0.98 3.36 -22.87
C ASN A 141 0.18 3.40 -21.86
N ARG A 142 1.35 3.86 -22.31
CA ARG A 142 2.54 4.03 -21.45
C ARG A 142 2.35 5.01 -20.30
N VAL A 143 1.51 6.04 -20.49
CA VAL A 143 1.21 7.02 -19.44
C VAL A 143 0.46 6.36 -18.30
N LEU A 144 -0.48 5.45 -18.61
CA LEU A 144 -1.18 4.66 -17.61
C LEU A 144 -0.22 3.79 -16.79
N LEU A 145 0.75 3.13 -17.44
CA LEU A 145 1.77 2.34 -16.74
C LEU A 145 2.62 3.20 -15.79
N MET A 146 3.10 4.36 -16.27
CA MET A 146 3.89 5.27 -15.44
C MET A 146 3.08 5.86 -14.28
N ALA A 147 1.79 6.18 -14.49
CA ALA A 147 0.91 6.60 -13.42
C ALA A 147 0.76 5.50 -12.36
N THR A 148 0.58 4.24 -12.76
CA THR A 148 0.51 3.10 -11.83
C THR A 148 1.78 2.96 -11.00
N VAL A 149 2.96 3.10 -11.62
CA VAL A 149 4.24 3.07 -10.91
C VAL A 149 4.34 4.23 -9.91
N ALA A 150 4.06 5.46 -10.35
CA ALA A 150 4.15 6.65 -9.51
C ALA A 150 3.21 6.56 -8.31
N PHE A 151 1.95 6.19 -8.53
CA PHE A 151 0.97 6.02 -7.46
C PHE A 151 1.31 4.83 -6.56
N GLY A 152 1.96 3.78 -7.05
CA GLY A 152 2.48 2.70 -6.21
C GLY A 152 3.51 3.19 -5.18
N TYR A 153 4.45 4.03 -5.61
CA TYR A 153 5.42 4.65 -4.70
C TYR A 153 4.78 5.67 -3.75
N ILE A 154 3.83 6.48 -4.23
CA ILE A 154 3.09 7.43 -3.37
C ILE A 154 2.30 6.69 -2.29
N SER A 155 1.58 5.63 -2.66
CA SER A 155 0.83 4.80 -1.72
C SER A 155 1.74 4.11 -0.70
N ALA A 156 2.89 3.58 -1.14
CA ALA A 156 3.89 3.05 -0.21
C ALA A 156 4.41 4.11 0.77
N ALA A 157 4.73 5.32 0.29
CA ALA A 157 5.19 6.40 1.15
C ALA A 157 4.11 6.83 2.16
N MET A 158 2.85 6.90 1.75
CA MET A 158 1.72 7.20 2.64
C MET A 158 1.49 6.10 3.68
N GLN A 159 1.68 4.83 3.30
CA GLN A 159 1.61 3.71 4.23
C GLN A 159 2.75 3.74 5.25
N LEU A 160 3.97 4.12 4.84
CA LEU A 160 5.12 4.31 5.74
C LEU A 160 4.92 5.52 6.66
N LEU A 161 4.34 6.61 6.16
CA LEU A 161 3.96 7.75 6.98
C LEU A 161 2.90 7.36 8.02
N PHE A 162 1.89 6.59 7.62
CA PHE A 162 0.88 6.06 8.53
C PHE A 162 1.52 5.16 9.60
N LEU A 163 2.40 4.24 9.21
CA LEU A 163 3.19 3.42 10.12
C LEU A 163 3.98 4.26 11.13
N PHE A 164 4.69 5.29 10.66
CA PHE A 164 5.45 6.21 11.52
C PHE A 164 4.53 6.92 12.53
N MET A 165 3.39 7.43 12.08
CA MET A 165 2.42 8.09 12.95
C MET A 165 1.86 7.12 14.00
N LEU A 166 1.61 5.86 13.65
CA LEU A 166 1.19 4.83 14.59
C LEU A 166 2.26 4.53 15.65
N LEU A 167 3.53 4.50 15.26
CA LEU A 167 4.65 4.31 16.19
C LEU A 167 4.82 5.51 17.13
N VAL A 168 4.76 6.73 16.61
CA VAL A 168 4.85 7.95 17.44
C VAL A 168 3.68 8.03 18.42
N TRP A 169 2.46 7.74 17.94
CA TRP A 169 1.29 7.68 18.81
C TRP A 169 1.46 6.63 19.91
N HIS A 170 2.02 5.47 19.57
CA HIS A 170 2.27 4.42 20.54
C HIS A 170 3.24 4.85 21.65
N ASN A 171 4.36 5.47 21.30
CA ASN A 171 5.37 5.90 22.25
C ASN A 171 4.84 6.99 23.18
N ARG A 172 4.12 7.98 22.64
CA ARG A 172 3.53 9.07 23.44
C ARG A 172 2.53 8.59 24.48
N GLU A 173 1.70 7.60 24.13
CA GLU A 173 0.79 7.02 25.11
C GLU A 173 1.50 6.18 26.17
N ALA A 174 2.57 5.46 25.81
CA ALA A 174 3.37 4.71 26.79
C ALA A 174 3.99 5.65 27.83
N GLU A 175 4.60 6.76 27.38
CA GLU A 175 5.14 7.78 28.28
C GLU A 175 4.08 8.41 29.19
N ALA A 176 2.87 8.65 28.67
CA ALA A 176 1.79 9.21 29.47
C ALA A 176 1.34 8.27 30.60
N LEU A 177 1.38 6.96 30.36
CA LEU A 177 0.99 5.94 31.34
C LEU A 177 2.04 5.76 32.43
N ASP A 178 3.32 5.78 32.06
CA ASP A 178 4.43 5.74 33.03
C ASP A 178 4.37 6.92 33.99
N ARG A 179 4.05 8.13 33.50
CA ARG A 179 3.87 9.32 34.35
C ARG A 179 2.72 9.17 35.35
N VAL A 180 1.59 8.57 34.92
CA VAL A 180 0.44 8.32 35.81
C VAL A 180 0.77 7.26 36.86
N ALA A 181 1.48 6.20 36.48
CA ALA A 181 1.92 5.17 37.40
C ALA A 181 2.86 5.71 38.48
N LEU A 182 3.82 6.57 38.10
CA LEU A 182 4.71 7.25 39.04
C LEU A 182 3.94 8.16 40.01
N ALA A 183 3.02 8.97 39.50
CA ALA A 183 2.19 9.85 40.34
C ALA A 183 1.33 9.08 41.36
N HIS A 184 0.88 7.86 41.03
CA HIS A 184 0.16 7.00 41.97
C HIS A 184 1.06 6.28 42.98
N SER A 185 2.35 6.10 42.67
CA SER A 185 3.31 5.50 43.61
C SER A 185 3.82 6.49 44.67
N GLU A 186 3.69 7.80 44.41
CA GLU A 186 4.12 8.90 45.28
C GLU A 186 2.98 9.43 46.17
N ALA A 187 1.73 9.00 45.95
CA ALA A 187 0.53 9.41 46.68
C ALA A 187 0.06 8.33 47.67
#